data_AF-A0A970BU07-F1
#
_entry.id   AF-A0A970BU07-F1
#
_cell.length_a   1.000
_cell.length_b   1.000
_cell.length_c   1.000
_cell.angle_alpha   90.00
_cell.angle_beta   90.00
_cell.angle_gamma   90.00
#
_symmetry.space_group_name_H-M   'P 1'
#
loop_
_entity.id
_entity.type
_entity.pdbx_description
1 polymer ?
#
loop_
_entity_poly.entity_id
_entity_poly.type
_entity_poly.pdbx_seq_one_letter_code
_entity_poly.pdbx_strand_id
1 'polypeptide(L)' 'MASGEQTMIGRTCIVTGAASGLGPAVAQGLARLGAQVLLVAPSESAAQHIAETIRQEVAHAR' A
#
# COMPACT_ATOMS: atom_id res chain seq x y z
N MET A 1 -21.62 -14.39 -0.98
CA MET A 1 -20.78 -13.22 -1.32
C MET A 1 -19.90 -12.95 -0.13
N ALA A 2 -18.63 -13.36 -0.16
CA ALA A 2 -17.68 -12.99 0.89
C ALA A 2 -17.43 -11.49 0.74
N SER A 3 -18.06 -10.69 1.58
CA SER A 3 -17.82 -9.27 1.71
C SER A 3 -16.35 -9.07 2.10
N GLY A 4 -15.52 -8.64 1.14
CA GLY A 4 -14.14 -8.14 1.26
C GLY A 4 -13.37 -8.61 2.50
N GLU A 5 -12.64 -9.71 2.38
CA GLU A 5 -11.82 -10.23 3.47
C GLU A 5 -10.66 -9.26 3.75
N GLN A 6 -10.86 -8.35 4.70
CA GLN A 6 -9.84 -7.44 5.19
C GLN A 6 -8.88 -8.18 6.14
N THR A 7 -8.17 -9.17 5.59
CA THR A 7 -7.31 -10.11 6.32
C THR A 7 -6.11 -9.44 6.99
N MET A 8 -5.82 -8.18 6.66
CA MET A 8 -4.64 -7.45 7.13
C MET A 8 -4.96 -6.28 8.06
N ILE A 9 -6.20 -6.12 8.53
CA ILE A 9 -6.55 -5.10 9.54
C ILE A 9 -5.65 -5.23 10.77
N GLY A 10 -5.15 -4.09 11.24
CA GLY A 10 -4.31 -4.01 12.43
C GLY A 10 -2.87 -4.45 12.20
N ARG A 11 -2.51 -4.85 10.97
CA ARG A 11 -1.14 -5.20 10.61
C ARG A 11 -0.44 -4.01 9.97
N THR A 12 0.85 -3.88 10.28
CA THR A 12 1.76 -2.95 9.60
C THR A 12 2.67 -3.75 8.68
N CYS A 13 2.76 -3.33 7.43
CA CYS A 13 3.58 -3.97 6.41
C CYS A 13 4.61 -2.97 5.87
N ILE A 14 5.85 -3.43 5.68
CA ILE A 14 6.90 -2.64 5.05
C ILE A 14 7.12 -3.21 3.65
N VAL A 15 7.03 -2.35 2.64
CA VAL A 15 7.29 -2.73 1.25
C VAL A 15 8.57 -2.05 0.79
N THR A 16 9.61 -2.86 0.57
CA THR A 16 10.86 -2.41 -0.05
C THR A 16 10.76 -2.44 -1.57
N GLY A 17 11.50 -1.57 -2.25
CA GLY A 17 11.39 -1.45 -3.71
C GLY A 17 10.03 -0.89 -4.16
N ALA A 18 9.38 -0.08 -3.32
CA ALA A 18 8.03 0.41 -3.56
C ALA A 18 7.90 1.43 -4.71
N ALA A 19 9.01 1.85 -5.33
CA ALA A 19 9.01 2.89 -6.35
C ALA A 19 8.50 2.43 -7.73
N SER A 20 8.59 1.14 -8.06
CA SER A 20 8.27 0.63 -9.39
C SER A 20 8.03 -0.88 -9.43
N GLY A 21 7.58 -1.39 -10.57
CA GLY A 21 7.36 -2.82 -10.79
C GLY A 21 6.26 -3.38 -9.89
N LEU A 22 6.53 -4.48 -9.20
CA LEU A 22 5.56 -5.13 -8.32
C LEU A 22 5.37 -4.41 -6.98
N GLY A 23 6.34 -3.61 -6.53
CA GLY A 23 6.29 -2.92 -5.24
C GLY A 23 5.00 -2.11 -5.03
N PRO A 24 4.65 -1.18 -5.94
CA PRO A 24 3.40 -0.43 -5.88
C PRO A 24 2.15 -1.33 -5.84
N ALA A 25 2.10 -2.37 -6.68
CA ALA A 25 0.95 -3.27 -6.74
C ALA A 25 0.77 -4.08 -5.45
N VAL A 26 1.88 -4.54 -4.85
CA VAL A 26 1.87 -5.22 -3.56
C VAL A 26 1.43 -4.26 -2.45
N ALA A 27 1.96 -3.04 -2.41
CA ALA A 27 1.56 -2.03 -1.45
C ALA A 27 0.06 -1.69 -1.53
N GLN A 28 -0.46 -1.50 -2.75
CA GLN A 28 -1.87 -1.26 -3.00
C GLN A 28 -2.73 -2.45 -2.55
N GLY A 29 -2.33 -3.68 -2.88
CA GLY A 29 -3.03 -4.89 -2.46
C GLY A 29 -3.09 -5.03 -0.94
N LEU A 30 -1.98 -4.80 -0.24
CA LEU A 30 -1.93 -4.81 1.22
C LEU A 30 -2.82 -3.71 1.84
N ALA A 31 -2.82 -2.52 1.25
CA ALA A 31 -3.70 -1.44 1.67
C ALA A 31 -5.20 -1.80 1.49
N ARG A 32 -5.57 -2.43 0.36
CA ARG A 32 -6.94 -2.92 0.11
C ARG A 32 -7.40 -4.02 1.09
N LEU A 33 -6.45 -4.75 1.68
CA LEU A 33 -6.71 -5.75 2.72
C LEU A 33 -6.75 -5.14 4.14
N GLY A 34 -6.59 -3.82 4.27
CA GLY A 34 -6.69 -3.08 5.52
C GLY A 34 -5.37 -2.92 6.28
N ALA A 35 -4.22 -3.21 5.67
CA ALA A 35 -2.92 -3.00 6.30
C ALA A 35 -2.53 -1.52 6.33
N GLN A 36 -1.76 -1.11 7.34
CA GLN A 36 -0.96 0.12 7.28
C GLN A 36 0.34 -0.18 6.53
N VAL A 37 0.68 0.61 5.51
CA VAL A 37 1.77 0.27 4.60
C VAL A 37 2.86 1.34 4.60
N LEU A 38 4.06 0.96 5.05
CA LEU A 38 5.26 1.79 4.95
C LEU A 38 5.99 1.49 3.64
N LEU A 39 6.17 2.52 2.80
CA LEU A 39 6.88 2.41 1.52
C LEU A 39 8.35 2.77 1.70
N VAL A 40 9.23 1.91 1.20
CA VAL A 40 10.68 2.17 1.13
C VAL A 40 11.10 2.26 -0.33
N ALA A 41 11.59 3.45 -0.71
CA ALA A 41 11.99 3.81 -2.06
C ALA A 41 13.32 4.58 -2.05
N PRO A 42 14.03 4.69 -3.20
CA PRO A 42 15.30 5.42 -3.30
C PRO A 42 15.19 6.94 -3.02
N SER A 43 14.01 7.53 -3.15
CA SER A 43 13.74 8.92 -2.81
C SER A 43 12.38 9.08 -2.14
N GLU A 44 12.24 10.11 -1.33
CA GLU A 44 10.99 10.47 -0.67
C GLU A 44 9.90 10.80 -1.70
N SER A 45 10.24 11.54 -2.76
CA SER A 45 9.31 11.90 -3.84
C SER A 45 8.74 10.67 -4.56
N ALA A 46 9.54 9.63 -4.77
CA ALA A 46 9.08 8.39 -5.38
C ALA A 46 8.10 7.66 -4.44
N ALA A 47 8.41 7.59 -3.13
CA ALA A 47 7.49 7.00 -2.16
C ALA A 47 6.18 7.79 -2.05
N GLN A 48 6.26 9.13 -2.01
CA GLN A 48 5.10 10.02 -1.91
C GLN A 48 4.16 9.90 -3.12
N HIS A 49 4.72 9.83 -4.33
CA HIS A 49 3.93 9.64 -5.55
C HIS A 49 3.11 8.35 -5.52
N ILE A 50 3.74 7.25 -5.10
CA ILE A 50 3.05 5.95 -4.97
C ILE A 50 2.03 5.97 -3.82
N ALA A 51 2.38 6.56 -2.68
CA ALA A 51 1.46 6.68 -1.54
C ALA A 51 0.20 7.47 -1.92
N GLU A 52 0.35 8.54 -2.69
CA GLU A 52 -0.78 9.35 -3.19
C GLU A 52 -1.66 8.56 -4.15
N THR A 53 -1.04 7.85 -5.10
CA THR A 53 -1.76 6.96 -6.02
C THR A 53 -2.59 5.93 -5.24
N ILE A 54 -2.00 5.28 -4.24
CA ILE A 54 -2.70 4.29 -3.42
C ILE A 54 -3.85 4.93 -2.63
N ARG A 55 -3.68 6.11 -2.04
CA ARG A 55 -4.74 6.82 -1.30
C ARG A 55 -5.92 7.22 -2.18
N GLN A 56 -5.69 7.53 -3.45
CA GLN A 56 -6.76 7.84 -4.39
C GLN A 56 -7.60 6.61 -4.75
N GLU A 57 -6.98 5.42 -4.75
CA GLU A 57 -7.63 4.16 -5.17
C GLU A 57 -8.18 3.33 -4.00
N VAL A 58 -7.72 3.60 -2.78
CA VAL A 58 -8.05 2.86 -1.56
C VAL A 58 -8.43 3.85 -0.47
N ALA A 59 -9.74 4.01 -0.27
CA ALA A 59 -10.32 5.03 0.61
C ALA A 59 -9.83 5.01 2.08
N HIS A 60 -9.30 3.88 2.56
CA HIS A 60 -8.82 3.70 3.92
C HIS A 60 -7.30 3.45 4.01
N ALA A 61 -6.55 3.69 2.93
CA ALA A 61 -5.10 3.56 2.96
C ALA A 61 -4.46 4.55 3.94
N ARG A 62 -3.52 4.04 4.74
CA ARG A 62 -2.69 4.80 5.67
C ARG A 62 -1.22 4.44 5.51
#